data_AF-N0BHU2-F1
#
_entry.id   AF-N0BHU2-F1
#
_cell.length_a   1.000
_cell.length_b   1.000
_cell.length_c   1.000
_cell.angle_alpha   90.00
_cell.angle_beta   90.00
_cell.angle_gamma   90.00
#
_symmetry.space_group_name_H-M   'P 1'
#
loop_
_entity.id
_entity.type
_entity.pdbx_description
1 polymer ?
#
loop_
_entity_poly.entity_id
_entity_poly.type
_entity_poly.pdbx_seq_one_letter_code
_entity_poly.pdbx_strand_id
1 'polypeptide(L)'
;MSRVEELGYTTTPETTDLANQIMFCLVNKYSIEEIMDITRKNSSKNIYIMVSKRNPEKVSLFVDHNGNLSYCCDDPLLIPIPKKFAVLEPDKDYFEITLKANICLALMRASEKDLHR
;
A
#
# COMPACT_ATOMS: atom_id res chain seq x y z
N MET A 1 -4.00 -10.15 -21.27
CA MET A 1 -5.10 -10.22 -20.30
C MET A 1 -4.48 -10.52 -18.96
N SER A 2 -4.37 -9.52 -18.09
CA SER A 2 -3.70 -9.66 -16.79
C SER A 2 -4.62 -10.39 -15.82
N ARG A 3 -4.03 -11.25 -14.98
CA ARG A 3 -4.58 -12.04 -13.87
C ARG A 3 -5.57 -11.36 -12.90
N VAL A 4 -5.88 -10.09 -13.10
CA VAL A 4 -6.77 -9.26 -12.29
C VAL A 4 -8.25 -9.60 -12.57
N GLU A 5 -8.58 -10.14 -13.75
CA GLU A 5 -9.96 -10.44 -14.16
C GLU A 5 -10.57 -11.67 -13.44
N GLU A 6 -9.77 -12.54 -12.81
CA GLU A 6 -10.28 -13.76 -12.15
C GLU A 6 -10.96 -13.51 -10.78
N LEU A 7 -10.86 -12.30 -10.21
CA LEU A 7 -11.41 -11.98 -8.88
C LEU A 7 -12.62 -11.03 -8.89
N GLY A 8 -13.15 -10.65 -10.06
CA GLY A 8 -14.37 -9.85 -10.17
C GLY A 8 -14.26 -8.39 -9.69
N TYR A 9 -13.04 -7.91 -9.44
CA TYR A 9 -12.76 -6.53 -9.06
C TYR A 9 -12.70 -5.65 -10.32
N THR A 10 -13.72 -4.81 -10.55
CA THR A 10 -13.72 -3.82 -11.64
C THR A 10 -13.21 -2.47 -11.11
N THR A 11 -12.09 -2.01 -11.65
CA THR A 11 -11.57 -0.66 -11.36
C THR A 11 -12.44 0.39 -12.04
N THR A 12 -13.00 1.30 -11.26
CA THR A 12 -13.63 2.51 -11.81
C THR A 12 -12.56 3.58 -12.08
N PRO A 13 -12.82 4.55 -12.97
CA PRO A 13 -11.95 5.71 -13.14
C PRO A 13 -11.68 6.43 -11.80
N GLU A 14 -12.72 6.62 -10.98
CA GLU A 14 -12.61 7.27 -9.66
C GLU A 14 -11.66 6.52 -8.71
N THR A 15 -11.75 5.19 -8.65
CA THR A 15 -10.85 4.35 -7.86
C THR A 15 -9.40 4.49 -8.34
N THR A 16 -9.21 4.55 -9.65
CA THR A 16 -7.88 4.67 -10.28
C THR A 16 -7.26 6.03 -9.99
N ASP A 17 -8.06 7.10 -10.10
CA ASP A 17 -7.62 8.47 -9.83
C ASP A 17 -7.24 8.65 -8.35
N LEU A 18 -8.07 8.15 -7.43
CA LEU A 18 -7.76 8.19 -6.00
C LEU A 18 -6.52 7.37 -5.66
N ALA A 19 -6.33 6.19 -6.27
CA ALA A 19 -5.12 5.39 -6.07
C ALA A 19 -3.87 6.14 -6.54
N ASN A 20 -3.92 6.75 -7.73
CA ASN A 20 -2.84 7.57 -8.28
C ASN A 20 -2.55 8.77 -7.38
N GLN A 21 -3.59 9.42 -6.83
CA GLN A 21 -3.44 10.54 -5.92
C GLN A 21 -2.77 10.14 -4.61
N ILE A 22 -3.22 9.04 -3.97
CA ILE A 22 -2.61 8.52 -2.75
C ILE A 22 -1.14 8.17 -3.00
N MET A 23 -0.86 7.48 -4.11
CA MET A 23 0.51 7.11 -4.48
C MET A 23 1.38 8.36 -4.70
N PHE A 24 0.88 9.35 -5.45
CA PHE A 24 1.57 10.62 -5.68
C PHE A 24 1.87 11.37 -4.37
N CYS A 25 0.88 11.50 -3.49
CA CYS A 25 1.07 12.13 -2.18
C CYS A 25 2.08 11.36 -1.31
N LEU A 26 2.07 10.03 -1.37
CA LEU A 26 3.00 9.19 -0.63
C LEU A 26 4.43 9.40 -1.11
N VAL A 27 4.68 9.31 -2.42
CA VAL A 27 6.04 9.43 -2.98
C VAL A 27 6.62 10.84 -2.92
N ASN A 28 5.77 11.87 -2.89
CA ASN A 28 6.21 13.24 -2.63
C ASN A 28 6.66 13.46 -1.18
N LYS A 29 6.15 12.65 -0.24
CA LYS A 29 6.48 12.75 1.18
C LYS A 29 7.61 11.80 1.59
N TYR A 30 7.67 10.64 0.94
CA TYR A 30 8.69 9.60 1.15
C TYR A 30 9.05 9.02 -0.23
N SER A 31 10.26 9.26 -0.71
CA SER A 31 10.75 8.58 -1.92
C SER A 31 10.64 7.06 -1.76
N ILE A 32 10.50 6.32 -2.87
CA ILE A 32 10.40 4.87 -2.84
C ILE A 32 11.57 4.24 -2.06
N GLU A 33 12.79 4.76 -2.27
CA GLU A 33 13.99 4.38 -1.54
C GLU A 33 13.85 4.57 -0.03
N GLU A 34 13.30 5.70 0.43
CA GLU A 34 13.05 5.94 1.86
C GLU A 34 12.02 4.97 2.42
N ILE A 35 10.94 4.67 1.68
CA ILE A 35 9.94 3.68 2.12
C ILE A 35 10.59 2.30 2.25
N MET A 36 11.42 1.89 1.27
CA MET A 36 12.17 0.64 1.33
C MET A 36 13.15 0.62 2.51
N ASP A 37 13.85 1.72 2.78
CA ASP A 37 14.76 1.85 3.92
C ASP A 37 14.05 1.76 5.27
N ILE A 38 12.91 2.44 5.42
CA ILE A 38 12.06 2.34 6.62
C ILE A 38 11.60 0.88 6.80
N THR A 39 11.26 0.21 5.70
CA THR A 39 10.84 -1.20 5.69
C THR A 39 11.96 -2.13 6.11
N ARG A 40 13.18 -1.93 5.60
CA ARG A 40 14.37 -2.69 6.02
C ARG A 40 14.71 -2.48 7.49
N LYS A 41 14.72 -1.23 7.96
CA LYS A 41 15.01 -0.88 9.36
C LYS A 41 13.99 -1.45 10.35
N ASN A 42 12.78 -1.74 9.89
CA ASN A 42 11.69 -2.29 10.69
C ASN A 42 11.22 -3.65 10.17
N SER A 43 12.13 -4.47 9.62
CA SER A 43 11.80 -5.75 8.96
C SER A 43 10.98 -6.73 9.81
N SER A 44 11.16 -6.69 11.13
CA SER A 44 10.42 -7.51 12.11
C SER A 44 9.03 -6.97 12.47
N LYS A 45 8.66 -5.76 12.06
CA LYS A 45 7.42 -5.07 12.42
C LYS A 45 6.53 -4.86 11.21
N ASN A 46 5.22 -4.78 11.41
CA ASN A 46 4.31 -4.42 10.32
C ASN A 46 4.36 -2.91 10.06
N ILE A 47 4.19 -2.54 8.80
CA ILE A 47 4.22 -1.15 8.38
C ILE A 47 3.03 -0.95 7.47
N TYR A 48 2.30 0.13 7.70
CA TYR A 48 1.08 0.45 6.98
C TYR A 48 1.16 1.85 6.37
N ILE A 49 0.60 2.01 5.18
CA ILE A 49 0.12 3.30 4.72
C ILE A 49 -1.18 3.58 5.47
N MET A 50 -1.22 4.71 6.18
CA MET A 50 -2.43 5.24 6.78
C MET A 50 -2.87 6.48 6.01
N VAL A 51 -4.09 6.44 5.46
CA VAL A 51 -4.61 7.55 4.65
C VAL A 51 -6.14 7.61 4.73
N SER A 52 -6.69 8.82 4.78
CA SER A 52 -8.13 9.01 4.66
C SER A 52 -8.53 9.19 3.20
N LYS A 53 -9.62 8.54 2.76
CA LYS A 53 -10.16 8.69 1.40
C LYS A 53 -10.60 10.13 1.12
N ARG A 54 -10.95 10.89 2.16
CA ARG A 54 -11.40 12.28 2.06
C ARG A 54 -10.26 13.29 1.99
N ASN A 55 -9.08 12.92 2.53
CA ASN A 55 -7.91 13.80 2.67
C ASN A 55 -6.63 13.01 2.31
N PRO A 56 -6.45 12.59 1.05
CA PRO A 56 -5.33 11.76 0.61
C PRO A 56 -3.95 12.44 0.80
N GLU A 57 -3.91 13.77 0.85
CA GLU A 57 -2.70 14.54 1.12
C GLU A 57 -2.13 14.33 2.53
N LYS A 58 -2.94 13.82 3.47
CA LYS A 58 -2.51 13.48 4.83
C LYS A 58 -1.92 12.07 4.95
N VAL A 59 -1.63 11.41 3.83
CA VAL A 59 -0.98 10.10 3.80
C VAL A 59 0.27 10.04 4.68
N SER A 60 0.43 8.93 5.39
CA SER A 60 1.55 8.69 6.29
C SER A 60 1.91 7.22 6.34
N LEU A 61 3.15 6.94 6.73
CA LEU A 61 3.59 5.59 7.07
C LEU A 61 3.49 5.41 8.58
N PHE A 62 2.97 4.27 9.01
CA PHE A 62 2.85 3.92 10.41
C PHE A 62 3.52 2.57 10.66
N VAL A 63 4.50 2.54 11.56
CA VAL A 63 5.14 1.30 12.02
C VAL A 63 4.34 0.78 13.20
N ASP A 64 3.80 -0.43 13.07
CA ASP A 64 3.10 -1.08 14.18
C ASP A 64 4.12 -1.69 15.14
N HIS A 65 4.30 -1.01 16.27
CA HIS A 65 5.20 -1.45 17.33
C HIS A 65 4.61 -2.54 18.23
N ASN A 66 3.28 -2.66 18.27
CA ASN A 66 2.58 -3.52 19.24
C ASN A 66 1.94 -4.75 18.58
N GLY A 67 1.89 -4.80 17.25
CA GLY A 67 1.24 -5.89 16.50
C GLY A 67 -0.28 -5.84 16.56
N ASN A 68 -0.86 -4.69 16.92
CA ASN A 68 -2.29 -4.52 17.16
C ASN A 68 -3.03 -3.97 15.93
N LEU A 69 -2.31 -3.58 14.87
CA LEU A 69 -2.92 -3.09 13.66
C LEU A 69 -3.11 -4.22 12.65
N SER A 70 -4.21 -4.14 11.93
CA SER A 70 -4.53 -5.00 10.80
C SER A 70 -4.89 -4.15 9.59
N TYR A 71 -4.90 -4.77 8.42
CA TYR A 71 -5.45 -4.13 7.23
C TYR A 71 -6.87 -3.61 7.46
N CYS A 72 -7.17 -2.43 6.92
CA CYS A 72 -8.49 -1.80 6.92
C CYS A 72 -8.75 -1.17 5.56
N CYS A 73 -9.86 -1.55 4.91
CA CYS A 73 -10.30 -0.97 3.63
C CYS A 73 -11.38 0.11 3.77
N ASP A 74 -11.82 0.35 5.01
CA ASP A 74 -12.69 1.48 5.37
C ASP A 74 -11.85 2.75 5.58
N ASP A 75 -12.49 3.87 5.92
CA ASP A 75 -11.82 5.16 6.12
C ASP A 75 -11.54 5.35 7.63
N PRO A 76 -10.28 5.50 8.08
CA PRO A 76 -9.04 5.55 7.29
C PRO A 76 -8.56 4.18 6.80
N LEU A 77 -7.96 4.18 5.61
CA LEU A 77 -7.31 3.02 5.02
C LEU A 77 -6.05 2.68 5.82
N LEU A 78 -5.84 1.40 6.09
CA LEU A 78 -4.60 0.84 6.64
C LEU A 78 -4.09 -0.21 5.68
N ILE A 79 -3.13 0.14 4.84
CA ILE A 79 -2.67 -0.69 3.72
C ILE A 79 -1.27 -1.23 4.03
N PRO A 80 -1.03 -2.54 4.06
CA PRO A 80 0.29 -3.09 4.36
C PRO A 80 1.33 -2.73 3.29
N ILE A 81 2.54 -2.42 3.74
CA ILE A 81 3.71 -2.26 2.87
C ILE A 81 4.26 -3.65 2.47
N PRO A 82 4.49 -3.93 1.18
CA PRO A 82 5.02 -5.21 0.72
C PRO A 82 6.50 -5.36 1.08
N LYS A 83 6.80 -6.16 2.12
CA LYS A 83 8.16 -6.32 2.64
C LYS A 83 9.06 -7.13 1.74
N LYS A 84 8.51 -8.09 0.98
CA LYS A 84 9.29 -9.01 0.15
C LYS A 84 10.31 -8.26 -0.72
N PHE A 85 9.87 -7.23 -1.43
CA PHE A 85 10.67 -6.47 -2.38
C PHE A 85 11.53 -5.36 -1.75
N ALA A 86 11.42 -5.14 -0.44
CA ALA A 86 12.30 -4.23 0.29
C ALA A 86 13.40 -4.98 1.08
N VAL A 87 13.10 -6.20 1.56
CA VAL A 87 13.91 -6.94 2.53
C VAL A 87 14.55 -8.19 1.94
N LEU A 88 13.76 -9.07 1.31
CA LEU A 88 14.22 -10.40 0.88
C LEU A 88 14.87 -10.35 -0.49
N GLU A 89 14.19 -9.71 -1.45
CA GLU A 89 14.62 -9.56 -2.84
C GLU A 89 14.50 -8.07 -3.22
N PRO A 90 15.43 -7.21 -2.76
CA PRO A 90 15.31 -5.76 -2.96
C PRO A 90 15.22 -5.38 -4.45
N ASP A 91 14.05 -4.91 -4.86
CA ASP A 91 13.76 -4.48 -6.22
C ASP A 91 12.83 -3.27 -6.17
N LYS A 92 13.33 -2.12 -6.61
CA LYS A 92 12.63 -0.84 -6.52
C LYS A 92 11.38 -0.82 -7.39
N ASP A 93 11.49 -1.29 -8.63
CA ASP A 93 10.42 -1.19 -9.61
C ASP A 93 9.28 -2.14 -9.22
N TYR A 94 9.60 -3.37 -8.81
CA TYR A 94 8.60 -4.30 -8.29
C TYR A 94 7.99 -3.84 -6.98
N PHE A 95 8.77 -3.23 -6.08
CA PHE A 95 8.24 -2.66 -4.83
C PHE A 95 7.22 -1.55 -5.14
N GLU A 96 7.55 -0.61 -6.02
CA GLU A 96 6.67 0.49 -6.41
C GLU A 96 5.37 0.00 -7.05
N ILE A 97 5.46 -0.93 -8.01
CA ILE A 97 4.29 -1.54 -8.66
C ILE A 97 3.41 -2.26 -7.62
N THR A 98 4.02 -3.03 -6.73
CA THR A 98 3.30 -3.78 -5.70
C THR A 98 2.63 -2.86 -4.68
N LEU A 99 3.29 -1.78 -4.30
CA LEU A 99 2.74 -0.76 -3.41
C LEU A 99 1.49 -0.13 -4.02
N LYS A 100 1.58 0.27 -5.29
CA LYS A 100 0.44 0.81 -6.05
C LYS A 100 -0.70 -0.22 -6.17
N ALA A 101 -0.38 -1.48 -6.42
CA ALA A 101 -1.37 -2.56 -6.50
C ALA A 101 -2.11 -2.73 -5.15
N ASN A 102 -1.41 -2.73 -4.02
CA ASN A 102 -2.02 -2.80 -2.70
C ASN A 102 -2.96 -1.61 -2.43
N ILE A 103 -2.60 -0.39 -2.86
CA ILE A 103 -3.47 0.79 -2.74
C ILE A 103 -4.76 0.59 -3.56
N CYS A 104 -4.65 0.16 -4.81
CA CYS A 104 -5.81 -0.12 -5.65
C CYS A 104 -6.71 -1.19 -5.02
N LEU A 105 -6.15 -2.33 -4.61
CA LEU A 105 -6.87 -3.42 -3.97
C LEU A 105 -7.62 -2.95 -2.71
N ALA A 106 -6.97 -2.13 -1.89
CA ALA A 106 -7.59 -1.56 -0.70
C ALA A 106 -8.79 -0.67 -1.02
N LEU A 107 -8.70 0.17 -2.05
CA LEU A 107 -9.81 1.00 -2.50
C LEU A 107 -10.96 0.18 -3.10
N MET A 108 -10.64 -0.96 -3.72
CA MET A 108 -11.61 -1.94 -4.22
C MET A 108 -12.21 -2.82 -3.14
N ARG A 109 -11.87 -2.58 -1.86
CA ARG A 109 -12.29 -3.37 -0.70
C ARG A 109 -11.90 -4.85 -0.81
N ALA A 110 -10.78 -5.14 -1.47
CA ALA A 110 -10.25 -6.49 -1.55
C ALA A 110 -9.98 -7.03 -0.15
N SER A 111 -10.00 -8.35 -0.01
CA SER A 111 -9.72 -8.99 1.27
C SER A 111 -8.23 -8.95 1.58
N GLU A 112 -7.86 -9.04 2.86
CA GLU A 112 -6.45 -8.93 3.27
C GLU A 112 -5.54 -9.99 2.63
N LYS A 113 -6.09 -11.18 2.36
CA LYS A 113 -5.39 -12.28 1.68
C LYS A 113 -5.03 -11.98 0.21
N ASP A 114 -5.69 -10.99 -0.39
CA ASP A 114 -5.46 -10.60 -1.78
C ASP A 114 -4.29 -9.59 -1.89
N LEU A 115 -3.85 -9.01 -0.76
CA LEU A 115 -2.76 -8.05 -0.69
C LEU A 115 -1.39 -8.74 -0.68
N HIS A 116 -0.41 -8.06 -1.25
CA HIS A 116 0.98 -8.47 -1.18
C HIS A 116 1.61 -8.02 0.14
N ARG A 117 2.24 -8.94 0.89
CA ARG A 117 2.88 -8.67 2.19
C ARG A 117 4.41 -8.79 2.13
#